data_AF-A0A1G9W0I6-F1
#
_entry.id   AF-A0A1G9W0I6-F1
#
_cell.length_a   1.000
_cell.length_b   1.000
_cell.length_c   1.000
_cell.angle_alpha   90.00
_cell.angle_beta   90.00
_cell.angle_gamma   90.00
#
_symmetry.space_group_name_H-M   'P 1'
#
loop_
_entity.id
_entity.type
_entity.pdbx_description
1 polymer ?
#
loop_
_entity_poly.entity_id
_entity_poly.type
_entity_poly.pdbx_seq_one_letter_code
_entity_poly.pdbx_strand_id
1 'polypeptide(L)'
;MDRNHQFFDKVEKKTNVKKEDIFKLAQTVSNENLRDERTLRRLISQVASLAGVPVSKQKEDQIVSAVINNNVPLDFSTLSKMFDNK
;
A
#
# COMPACT_ATOMS: atom_id res chain seq x y z
N MET A 1 -17.18 -0.44 -17.38
CA MET A 1 -17.39 0.18 -16.05
C MET A 1 -16.32 -0.38 -15.12
N ASP A 2 -15.22 0.35 -14.97
CA ASP A 2 -13.93 -0.14 -14.46
C ASP A 2 -13.90 -0.28 -12.92
N ARG A 3 -13.91 -1.53 -12.45
CA ARG A 3 -13.86 -1.94 -11.02
C ARG A 3 -12.74 -1.27 -10.21
N ASN A 4 -11.63 -0.91 -10.86
CA ASN A 4 -10.48 -0.28 -10.21
C ASN A 4 -10.81 1.07 -9.54
N HIS A 5 -11.88 1.77 -9.96
CA HIS A 5 -12.23 3.09 -9.40
C HIS A 5 -12.58 3.05 -7.92
N GLN A 6 -13.27 2.01 -7.46
CA GLN A 6 -13.81 1.95 -6.10
C GLN A 6 -12.72 1.81 -5.03
N PHE A 7 -11.64 1.06 -5.31
CA PHE A 7 -10.47 0.99 -4.45
C PHE A 7 -9.83 2.36 -4.24
N PHE A 8 -9.49 3.05 -5.34
CA PHE A 8 -8.83 4.34 -5.28
C PHE A 8 -9.70 5.40 -4.60
N ASP A 9 -11.01 5.42 -4.88
CA ASP A 9 -11.94 6.36 -4.25
C ASP A 9 -12.02 6.12 -2.73
N LYS A 10 -11.93 4.86 -2.27
CA LYS A 10 -11.88 4.53 -0.83
C LYS A 10 -10.56 4.96 -0.18
N VAL A 11 -9.44 4.81 -0.88
CA VAL A 11 -8.13 5.27 -0.40
C VAL A 11 -8.11 6.78 -0.32
N GLU A 12 -8.51 7.47 -1.40
CA GLU A 12 -8.59 8.94 -1.45
C GLU A 12 -9.47 9.50 -0.33
N LYS A 13 -10.65 8.93 -0.09
CA LYS A 13 -11.52 9.35 1.02
C LYS A 13 -10.92 9.14 2.41
N LYS A 14 -10.01 8.18 2.59
CA LYS A 14 -9.43 7.84 3.90
C LYS A 14 -8.09 8.52 4.17
N THR A 15 -7.30 8.75 3.13
CA THR A 15 -5.91 9.18 3.24
C THR A 15 -5.60 10.43 2.42
N ASN A 16 -6.59 10.98 1.71
CA ASN A 16 -6.45 12.13 0.82
C ASN A 16 -5.38 11.96 -0.26
N VAL A 17 -5.05 10.71 -0.59
CA VAL A 17 -4.05 10.36 -1.61
C VAL A 17 -4.77 10.17 -2.94
N LYS A 18 -4.30 10.86 -3.99
CA LYS A 18 -4.89 10.76 -5.32
C LYS A 18 -4.40 9.51 -6.06
N LYS A 19 -5.15 9.09 -7.07
CA LYS A 19 -4.74 8.02 -8.00
C LYS A 19 -3.32 8.21 -8.53
N GLU A 20 -3.01 9.42 -8.98
CA GLU A 20 -1.69 9.76 -9.54
C GLU A 20 -0.55 9.51 -8.54
N ASP A 21 -0.76 9.86 -7.27
CA ASP A 21 0.23 9.63 -6.21
C ASP A 21 0.40 8.13 -5.94
N ILE A 22 -0.70 7.37 -5.93
CA ILE A 22 -0.65 5.90 -5.79
C ILE A 22 0.09 5.26 -6.96
N PHE A 23 -0.13 5.72 -8.19
CA PHE A 23 0.59 5.23 -9.36
C PHE A 23 2.08 5.55 -9.30
N LYS A 24 2.45 6.79 -8.94
CA LYS A 24 3.86 7.18 -8.74
C LYS A 24 4.54 6.34 -7.67
N LEU A 25 3.84 6.12 -6.55
CA LEU A 25 4.33 5.26 -5.47
C LEU A 25 4.50 3.83 -5.94
N ALA A 26 3.52 3.27 -6.66
CA ALA A 26 3.61 1.93 -7.22
C ALA A 26 4.80 1.78 -8.16
N GLN A 27 5.10 2.77 -9.01
CA GLN A 27 6.27 2.74 -9.88
C GLN A 27 7.59 2.72 -9.10
N THR A 28 7.72 3.58 -8.08
CA THR A 28 8.89 3.60 -7.20
C THR A 28 9.06 2.27 -6.48
N VAL A 29 7.96 1.74 -5.95
CA VAL A 29 7.90 0.49 -5.18
C VAL A 29 8.16 -0.74 -6.05
N SER A 30 7.63 -0.81 -7.27
CA SER A 30 7.89 -1.93 -8.21
C SER A 30 9.35 -2.02 -8.62
N ASN A 31 10.07 -0.90 -8.57
CA ASN A 31 11.50 -0.85 -8.87
C ASN A 31 12.36 -1.11 -7.61
N GLU A 32 11.78 -1.02 -6.41
CA GLU A 32 12.43 -1.29 -5.14
C GLU A 32 12.25 -2.76 -4.71
N ASN A 33 13.23 -3.28 -3.97
CA ASN A 33 13.21 -4.67 -3.57
C ASN A 33 12.34 -4.87 -2.31
N LEU A 34 11.04 -5.14 -2.51
CA LEU A 34 10.06 -5.36 -1.43
C LEU A 34 10.33 -6.59 -0.54
N ARG A 35 11.34 -7.39 -0.88
CA ARG A 35 11.81 -8.54 -0.09
C ARG A 35 12.76 -8.14 1.02
N ASP A 36 13.31 -6.93 0.99
CA ASP A 36 14.22 -6.44 2.03
C ASP A 36 13.44 -5.67 3.11
N GLU A 37 13.54 -6.13 4.36
CA GLU A 37 12.89 -5.54 5.52
C GLU A 37 13.19 -4.05 5.69
N ARG A 38 14.45 -3.65 5.46
CA ARG A 38 14.90 -2.28 5.70
C ARG A 38 14.34 -1.34 4.63
N THR A 39 14.37 -1.77 3.38
CA THR A 39 13.80 -1.04 2.25
C THR A 39 12.29 -0.92 2.42
N LEU A 40 11.62 -2.03 2.75
CA LEU A 40 10.18 -2.05 2.94
C LEU A 40 9.73 -1.15 4.10
N ARG A 41 10.43 -1.19 5.24
CA ARG A 41 10.17 -0.30 6.38
C ARG A 41 10.26 1.18 5.98
N ARG A 42 11.34 1.57 5.28
CA ARG A 42 11.50 2.95 4.77
C ARG A 42 10.38 3.36 3.82
N LEU A 43 9.98 2.47 2.91
CA LEU A 43 8.89 2.73 1.97
C LEU A 43 7.55 2.92 2.70
N ILE A 44 7.22 2.04 3.65
CA ILE A 44 5.98 2.14 4.45
C ILE A 44 5.94 3.48 5.19
N SER A 45 7.04 3.87 5.84
CA SER A 45 7.14 5.14 6.55
C SER A 45 6.92 6.35 5.62
N GLN A 46 7.55 6.36 4.44
CA GLN A 46 7.37 7.41 3.44
C GLN A 46 5.93 7.49 2.93
N VAL A 47 5.36 6.35 2.52
CA VAL A 47 3.98 6.26 2.03
C VAL A 47 3.00 6.71 3.10
N ALA A 48 3.19 6.28 4.34
CA ALA A 48 2.33 6.65 5.45
C ALA A 48 2.39 8.13 5.78
N SER A 49 3.57 8.73 5.73
CA SER A 49 3.73 10.17 5.92
C SER A 49 3.07 10.96 4.78
N LEU A 50 3.19 10.49 3.54
CA LEU A 50 2.50 11.09 2.38
C LEU A 50 0.97 10.95 2.47
N ALA A 51 0.51 9.80 2.97
CA ALA A 51 -0.90 9.48 3.14
C ALA A 51 -1.53 10.07 4.41
N GLY A 52 -0.73 10.73 5.26
CA GLY A 52 -1.19 11.23 6.57
C GLY A 52 -1.68 10.13 7.51
N VAL A 53 -1.25 8.88 7.30
CA VAL A 53 -1.67 7.72 8.11
C VAL A 53 -0.64 7.46 9.20
N PRO A 54 -0.98 7.55 10.49
CA PRO A 54 -0.05 7.25 11.56
C PRO A 54 0.19 5.73 11.65
N VAL A 55 1.42 5.31 11.33
CA VAL A 55 1.91 3.95 11.55
C VAL A 55 2.82 3.95 12.78
N SER A 56 2.41 3.21 13.80
CA SER A 56 3.28 2.92 14.94
C SER A 56 4.30 1.84 14.55
N LYS A 57 5.46 1.80 15.20
CA LYS A 57 6.50 0.77 14.94
C LYS A 57 5.93 -0.65 14.88
N GLN A 58 5.05 -0.99 15.82
CA GLN A 58 4.41 -2.30 15.88
C GLN A 58 3.56 -2.63 14.63
N LYS A 59 2.84 -1.63 14.09
CA LYS A 59 2.05 -1.79 12.85
C LYS A 59 2.97 -1.92 11.65
N GLU A 60 4.06 -1.16 11.63
CA GLU A 60 5.06 -1.20 10.57
C GLU A 60 5.70 -2.60 10.53
N ASP A 61 6.14 -3.15 11.66
CA ASP A 61 6.67 -4.52 11.75
C ASP A 61 5.65 -5.57 11.31
N GLN A 62 4.36 -5.39 11.64
CA GLN A 62 3.31 -6.29 11.17
C GLN A 62 3.14 -6.24 9.65
N ILE A 63 3.13 -5.06 9.04
CA ILE A 63 3.01 -4.90 7.58
C ILE A 63 4.23 -5.51 6.90
N VAL A 64 5.42 -5.19 7.40
CA VAL A 64 6.70 -5.71 6.90
C VAL A 64 6.72 -7.24 6.95
N SER A 65 6.38 -7.81 8.10
CA SER A 65 6.30 -9.26 8.29
C SER A 65 5.26 -9.90 7.39
N ALA A 66 4.08 -9.28 7.23
CA ALA A 66 3.01 -9.83 6.39
C ALA A 66 3.36 -9.82 4.90
N VAL A 67 4.09 -8.81 4.44
CA VAL A 67 4.61 -8.71 3.07
C VAL A 67 5.73 -9.73 2.83
N ILE A 68 6.72 -9.80 3.72
CA ILE A 68 7.85 -10.74 3.59
C ILE A 68 7.35 -12.20 3.66
N ASN A 69 6.47 -12.51 4.62
CA ASN A 69 5.89 -13.84 4.78
C ASN A 69 4.81 -14.18 3.74
N ASN A 70 4.61 -13.34 2.71
CA ASN A 70 3.60 -13.53 1.65
C ASN A 70 2.18 -13.77 2.20
N ASN A 71 1.89 -13.27 3.40
CA ASN A 71 0.55 -13.32 3.99
C ASN A 71 -0.40 -12.28 3.36
N VAL A 72 0.15 -11.32 2.61
CA VAL A 72 -0.62 -10.36 1.82
C VAL A 72 -0.36 -10.63 0.35
N PRO A 73 -1.41 -10.80 -0.47
CA PRO A 73 -1.23 -10.85 -1.91
C PRO A 73 -0.67 -9.52 -2.38
N LEU A 74 0.56 -9.52 -2.88
CA LEU A 74 1.20 -8.36 -3.53
C LEU A 74 0.56 -8.03 -4.88
N ASP A 75 -0.30 -8.92 -5.38
CA ASP A 75 -1.04 -8.71 -6.60
C ASP A 75 -2.15 -7.67 -6.41
N PHE A 76 -2.03 -6.57 -7.15
CA PHE A 76 -2.98 -5.46 -7.14
C PHE A 76 -4.43 -5.93 -7.42
N SER A 77 -4.61 -6.90 -8.32
CA SER A 77 -5.94 -7.40 -8.68
C SER A 77 -6.63 -8.08 -7.49
N THR A 78 -5.85 -8.75 -6.64
CA THR A 78 -6.35 -9.40 -5.42
C THR A 78 -6.64 -8.38 -4.34
N LEU A 79 -5.76 -7.39 -4.15
CA LEU A 79 -5.99 -6.28 -3.22
C LEU A 79 -7.26 -5.48 -3.57
N SER A 80 -7.44 -5.11 -4.84
CA SER A 80 -8.66 -4.41 -5.28
C SER A 80 -9.91 -5.21 -4.91
N LYS A 81 -9.93 -6.53 -5.19
CA LYS A 81 -11.07 -7.40 -4.85
C LYS A 81 -11.35 -7.46 -3.34
N MET A 82 -10.33 -7.46 -2.49
CA MET A 82 -10.51 -7.44 -1.04
C MET A 82 -11.12 -6.13 -0.54
N PHE A 83 -10.74 -5.01 -1.14
CA PHE A 83 -11.26 -3.68 -0.79
C PHE A 83 -12.62 -3.38 -1.40
N ASP A 84 -12.96 -3.98 -2.54
CA ASP A 84 -14.27 -3.83 -3.21
C ASP A 84 -15.39 -4.58 -2.48
N ASN A 85 -15.09 -5.69 -1.78
CA ASN A 85 -16.08 -6.55 -1.10
C ASN A 85 -16.61 -6.01 0.24
N LYS A 86 -16.75 -4.68 0.41
CA LYS A 86 -17.38 -4.11 1.62
C LYS A 86 -18.11 -2.80 1.35
#